data_AF-A0A352TTR8-F1
#
_entry.id   AF-A0A352TTR8-F1
#
_cell.length_a   1.000
_cell.length_b   1.000
_cell.length_c   1.000
_cell.angle_alpha   90.00
_cell.angle_beta   90.00
_cell.angle_gamma   90.00
#
_symmetry.space_group_name_H-M   'P 1'
#
loop_
_entity.id
_entity.type
_entity.pdbx_description
1 polymer ?
#
loop_
_entity_poly.entity_id
_entity_poly.type
_entity_poly.pdbx_seq_one_letter_code
_entity_poly.pdbx_strand_id
1 'polypeptide(L)'
;MLKWFLRILYFIVIAVLSLQVYGYGYFQQLEAYYKDNLEPYLEDEVTYMEGMNTLLGLSYFSEDANLFDISITEGDIQYRFSIRTVGAVTNDVGVDGYAMMISDIHITHEGNILERPIIKMTVEMSDDTFLVDGNYTNLKTLIYDIDNPFSFQNIPVFFMFDYDGYNVITETEAFADITRIEILYGWVNDDVYEFSPVPIFLATQAPSNEAALYKTSDFSISNDYRLMPLFDENTPDEIQIAAHNLNTTRDDINAYSHILTRIIVIFLIAVFLVTYFLFFHGSVVRYYKKKKAMRQPKIKNNNSIFKD
;
A
#
# COMPACT_ATOMS: atom_id res chain seq x y z
N MET A 1 -39.48 -13.25 18.67
CA MET A 1 -38.02 -13.48 18.74
C MET A 1 -37.31 -13.23 17.41
N LEU A 2 -37.75 -13.84 16.30
CA LEU A 2 -37.11 -13.67 14.97
C LEU A 2 -36.90 -12.20 14.52
N LYS A 3 -37.87 -11.31 14.76
CA LYS A 3 -37.75 -9.88 14.43
C LYS A 3 -36.68 -9.15 15.25
N TRP A 4 -36.38 -9.57 16.48
CA TRP A 4 -35.32 -8.97 17.28
C TRP A 4 -33.95 -9.50 16.85
N PHE A 5 -33.87 -10.79 16.56
CA PHE A 5 -32.67 -11.43 16.00
C PHE A 5 -32.24 -10.79 14.68
N LEU A 6 -33.16 -10.61 13.72
CA LEU A 6 -32.86 -9.97 12.43
C LEU A 6 -32.40 -8.52 12.56
N ARG A 7 -32.86 -7.80 13.59
CA ARG A 7 -32.44 -6.42 13.85
C ARG A 7 -31.02 -6.36 14.41
N ILE A 8 -30.69 -7.26 15.33
CA ILE A 8 -29.32 -7.37 15.87
C ILE A 8 -28.36 -7.76 14.75
N LEU A 9 -28.72 -8.75 13.93
CA LEU A 9 -27.92 -9.16 12.77
C LEU A 9 -27.69 -7.98 11.80
N TYR A 10 -28.73 -7.19 11.52
CA TYR A 10 -28.62 -5.98 10.70
C TYR A 10 -27.59 -4.98 11.24
N PHE A 11 -27.62 -4.70 12.54
CA PHE A 11 -26.65 -3.79 13.17
C PHE A 11 -25.22 -4.32 13.08
N ILE A 12 -25.02 -5.63 13.30
CA ILE A 12 -23.69 -6.25 13.18
C ILE A 12 -23.18 -6.13 11.74
N VAL A 13 -24.01 -6.44 10.75
CA VAL A 13 -23.63 -6.33 9.33
C VAL A 13 -23.23 -4.91 8.97
N ILE A 14 -23.97 -3.89 9.41
CA ILE A 14 -23.60 -2.49 9.17
C ILE A 14 -22.30 -2.11 9.87
N ALA A 15 -22.07 -2.57 11.09
CA ALA A 15 -20.84 -2.27 11.81
C ALA A 15 -19.61 -2.83 11.06
N VAL A 16 -19.70 -4.08 10.59
CA VAL A 16 -18.63 -4.71 9.80
C VAL A 16 -18.45 -4.01 8.45
N LEU A 17 -19.53 -3.71 7.73
CA LEU A 17 -19.46 -2.99 6.46
C LEU A 17 -18.89 -1.57 6.63
N SER A 18 -19.19 -0.89 7.74
CA SER A 18 -18.62 0.43 8.03
C SER A 18 -17.09 0.40 8.07
N LEU A 19 -16.51 -0.64 8.70
CA LEU A 19 -15.05 -0.82 8.74
C LEU A 19 -14.47 -1.08 7.35
N GLN A 20 -15.10 -1.94 6.56
CA GLN A 20 -14.66 -2.24 5.19
C GLN A 20 -14.75 -1.02 4.27
N VAL A 21 -15.85 -0.26 4.37
CA VAL A 21 -16.05 0.97 3.58
C VAL A 21 -15.06 2.06 3.98
N TYR A 22 -14.79 2.21 5.28
CA TYR A 22 -13.76 3.13 5.76
C TYR A 22 -12.38 2.74 5.23
N GLY A 23 -12.00 1.46 5.36
CA GLY A 23 -10.73 0.96 4.84
C GLY A 23 -10.59 1.14 3.33
N TYR A 24 -11.63 0.82 2.56
CA TYR A 24 -11.67 1.07 1.11
C TYR A 24 -11.56 2.57 0.79
N GLY A 25 -12.30 3.43 1.49
CA GLY A 25 -12.26 4.87 1.27
C GLY A 25 -10.90 5.48 1.61
N TYR A 26 -10.26 5.01 2.67
CA TYR A 26 -8.90 5.40 3.04
C TYR A 26 -7.89 4.94 1.98
N PHE A 27 -7.99 3.70 1.51
CA PHE A 27 -7.12 3.22 0.43
C PHE A 27 -7.28 4.03 -0.87
N GLN A 28 -8.51 4.37 -1.25
CA GLN A 28 -8.77 5.24 -2.40
C GLN A 28 -8.20 6.65 -2.23
N GLN A 29 -8.12 7.16 -0.99
CA GLN A 29 -7.43 8.40 -0.68
C GLN A 29 -5.91 8.28 -0.92
N LEU A 30 -5.29 7.18 -0.46
CA LEU A 30 -3.87 6.90 -0.71
C LEU A 30 -3.58 6.74 -2.20
N GLU A 31 -4.41 5.99 -2.92
CA GLU A 31 -4.27 5.78 -4.37
C GLU A 31 -4.34 7.10 -5.15
N ALA A 32 -5.26 8.02 -4.77
CA ALA A 32 -5.33 9.32 -5.40
C ALA A 32 -4.08 10.16 -5.15
N TYR A 33 -3.55 10.15 -3.93
CA TYR A 33 -2.29 10.82 -3.61
C TYR A 33 -1.12 10.23 -4.42
N TYR A 34 -1.04 8.90 -4.53
CA TYR A 34 -0.02 8.20 -5.32
C TYR A 34 -0.03 8.66 -6.79
N LYS A 35 -1.20 8.68 -7.42
CA LYS A 35 -1.36 9.06 -8.83
C LYS A 35 -0.95 10.51 -9.11
N ASP A 36 -1.22 11.41 -8.17
CA ASP A 36 -0.95 12.83 -8.35
C ASP A 36 0.49 13.22 -7.98
N ASN A 37 1.15 12.52 -7.06
CA ASN A 37 2.43 12.96 -6.46
C ASN A 37 3.57 11.95 -6.55
N LEU A 38 3.34 10.70 -6.96
CA LEU A 38 4.41 9.69 -7.07
C LEU A 38 4.52 9.12 -8.49
N GLU A 39 3.42 8.63 -9.05
CA GLU A 39 3.43 8.00 -10.39
C GLU A 39 4.06 8.88 -11.49
N PRO A 40 3.84 10.22 -11.52
CA PRO A 40 4.48 11.08 -12.53
C PRO A 40 5.98 11.28 -12.32
N TYR A 41 6.51 10.93 -11.15
CA TYR A 41 7.89 11.22 -10.71
C TYR A 41 8.72 9.94 -10.52
N LEU A 42 8.38 8.85 -11.22
CA LEU A 42 9.14 7.59 -11.16
C LEU A 42 10.62 7.74 -11.56
N GLU A 43 10.94 8.75 -12.38
CA GLU A 43 12.30 9.11 -12.80
C GLU A 43 12.98 10.12 -11.85
N ASP A 44 12.24 10.72 -10.92
CA ASP A 44 12.78 11.61 -9.88
C ASP A 44 12.69 10.92 -8.52
N GLU A 45 13.71 10.13 -8.18
CA GLU A 45 13.70 9.34 -6.95
C GLU A 45 13.52 10.18 -5.69
N VAL A 46 14.01 11.43 -5.65
CA VAL A 46 13.90 12.27 -4.45
C VAL A 46 12.45 12.66 -4.26
N THR A 47 11.80 13.24 -5.28
CA THR A 47 10.37 13.58 -5.21
C THR A 47 9.50 12.34 -4.99
N TYR A 48 9.85 11.21 -5.62
CA TYR A 48 9.14 9.95 -5.38
C TYR A 48 9.22 9.52 -3.91
N MET A 49 10.42 9.60 -3.30
CA MET A 49 10.64 9.24 -1.91
C MET A 49 10.00 10.24 -0.92
N GLU A 50 9.90 11.53 -1.23
CA GLU A 50 9.09 12.50 -0.46
C GLU A 50 7.61 12.11 -0.47
N GLY A 51 7.11 11.67 -1.63
CA GLY A 51 5.78 11.07 -1.75
C GLY A 51 5.61 9.83 -0.87
N MET A 52 6.62 8.94 -0.86
CA MET A 52 6.62 7.75 -0.02
C MET A 52 6.71 8.06 1.48
N ASN A 53 7.44 9.10 1.88
CA ASN A 53 7.46 9.59 3.27
C ASN A 53 6.04 9.86 3.76
N THR A 54 5.22 10.49 2.91
CA THR A 54 3.83 10.80 3.22
C THR A 54 2.95 9.55 3.26
N LEU A 55 3.06 8.66 2.26
CA LEU A 55 2.22 7.46 2.16
C LEU A 55 2.51 6.41 3.24
N LEU A 56 3.78 6.22 3.59
CA LEU A 56 4.22 5.23 4.58
C LEU A 56 4.40 5.82 5.98
N GLY A 57 4.37 7.14 6.12
CA GLY A 57 4.66 7.81 7.39
C GLY A 57 6.13 7.69 7.81
N LEU A 58 7.06 7.64 6.84
CA LEU A 58 8.50 7.64 7.13
C LEU A 58 8.89 8.97 7.75
N SER A 59 9.67 8.92 8.82
CA SER A 59 10.19 10.12 9.50
C SER A 59 11.26 10.81 8.67
N TYR A 60 12.06 10.03 7.95
CA TYR A 60 13.11 10.56 7.09
C TYR A 60 13.57 9.52 6.07
N PHE A 61 14.23 9.99 5.00
CA PHE A 61 15.09 9.18 4.14
C PHE A 61 16.39 9.96 3.84
N SER A 62 17.46 9.28 3.44
CA SER A 62 18.65 9.96 2.91
C SER A 62 18.38 10.40 1.47
N GLU A 63 18.60 11.68 1.15
CA GLU A 63 18.40 12.21 -0.21
C GLU A 63 19.31 11.49 -1.21
N ASP A 64 20.56 11.25 -0.80
CA ASP A 64 21.50 10.44 -1.54
C ASP A 64 21.26 8.95 -1.33
N ALA A 65 21.57 8.16 -2.35
CA ALA A 65 21.64 6.70 -2.28
C ALA A 65 22.90 6.26 -1.51
N ASN A 66 22.91 6.53 -0.21
CA ASN A 66 24.08 6.45 0.66
C ASN A 66 24.58 5.02 0.94
N LEU A 67 23.79 3.98 0.63
CA LEU A 67 24.14 2.58 0.90
C LEU A 67 24.61 1.85 -0.36
N PHE A 68 23.96 2.11 -1.50
CA PHE A 68 24.36 1.54 -2.78
C PHE A 68 23.74 2.37 -3.92
N ASP A 69 24.50 2.62 -4.98
CA ASP A 69 24.00 3.32 -6.17
C ASP A 69 24.69 2.79 -7.42
N ILE A 70 23.88 2.40 -8.40
CA ILE A 70 24.35 2.10 -9.74
C ILE A 70 23.39 2.66 -10.77
N SER A 71 23.96 3.26 -11.81
CA SER A 71 23.22 3.69 -12.98
C SER A 71 23.85 3.08 -14.24
N ILE A 72 23.03 2.37 -15.01
CA ILE A 72 23.34 1.85 -16.34
C ILE A 72 22.61 2.72 -17.34
N THR A 73 23.36 3.52 -18.11
CA THR A 73 22.81 4.53 -19.03
C THR A 73 23.10 4.23 -20.50
N GLU A 74 23.80 3.12 -20.80
CA GLU A 74 24.18 2.72 -22.14
C GLU A 74 23.64 1.32 -22.48
N GLY A 75 23.33 1.11 -23.76
CA GLY A 75 22.84 -0.16 -24.29
C GLY A 75 21.32 -0.28 -24.32
N ASP A 76 20.85 -1.51 -24.59
CA ASP A 76 19.43 -1.83 -24.76
C ASP A 76 18.67 -1.84 -23.43
N ILE A 77 19.36 -1.91 -22.29
CA ILE A 77 18.76 -1.96 -20.95
C ILE A 77 19.42 -0.87 -20.11
N GLN A 78 18.64 0.13 -19.78
CA GLN A 78 19.03 1.29 -18.97
C GLN A 78 18.15 1.33 -17.72
N TYR A 79 18.78 1.58 -16.58
CA TYR A 79 18.09 1.69 -15.29
C TYR A 79 19.05 2.26 -14.25
N ARG A 80 18.50 2.77 -13.15
CA ARG A 80 19.22 3.02 -11.91
C ARG A 80 18.68 2.11 -10.82
N PHE A 81 19.57 1.55 -10.02
CA PHE A 81 19.22 0.82 -8.80
C PHE A 81 19.92 1.45 -7.62
N SER A 82 19.14 1.89 -6.65
CA SER A 82 19.60 2.64 -5.50
C SER A 82 19.12 2.01 -4.20
N ILE A 83 19.95 2.13 -3.16
CA ILE A 83 19.62 1.75 -1.79
C ILE A 83 19.95 2.94 -0.90
N ARG A 84 18.93 3.40 -0.17
CA ARG A 84 19.01 4.57 0.71
C ARG A 84 18.53 4.24 2.11
N THR A 85 19.10 4.90 3.11
CA THR A 85 18.62 4.84 4.48
C THR A 85 17.22 5.43 4.59
N VAL A 86 16.36 4.79 5.38
CA VAL A 86 15.06 5.33 5.80
C VAL A 86 14.86 5.11 7.29
N GLY A 87 14.00 5.90 7.91
CA GLY A 87 13.53 5.59 9.25
C GLY A 87 12.12 6.10 9.49
N ALA A 88 11.43 5.46 10.41
CA ALA A 88 10.05 5.74 10.75
C ALA A 88 9.85 5.66 12.27
N VAL A 89 8.96 6.49 12.80
CA VAL A 89 8.55 6.42 14.21
C VAL A 89 7.15 5.82 14.26
N THR A 90 7.01 4.67 14.94
CA THR A 90 5.73 3.99 15.14
C THR A 90 5.48 3.80 16.63
N ASN A 91 4.38 4.34 17.16
CA ASN A 91 4.03 4.25 18.59
C ASN A 91 5.19 4.65 19.53
N ASP A 92 5.86 5.77 19.24
CA ASP A 92 7.04 6.29 19.95
C ASP A 92 8.32 5.42 19.83
N VAL A 93 8.29 4.36 19.02
CA VAL A 93 9.46 3.53 18.70
C VAL A 93 10.01 3.93 17.34
N GLY A 94 11.24 4.45 17.34
CA GLY A 94 12.02 4.67 16.13
C GLY A 94 12.50 3.35 15.54
N VAL A 95 12.29 3.18 14.24
CA VAL A 95 12.71 2.01 13.48
C VAL A 95 13.50 2.53 12.28
N ASP A 96 14.74 2.07 12.16
CA ASP A 96 15.58 2.32 10.99
C ASP A 96 15.37 1.25 9.92
N GLY A 97 15.85 1.53 8.72
CA GLY A 97 15.76 0.62 7.61
C GLY A 97 16.44 1.18 6.38
N TYR A 98 16.14 0.54 5.26
CA TYR A 98 16.58 0.99 3.95
C TYR A 98 15.52 0.69 2.89
N ALA A 99 15.50 1.54 1.86
CA ALA A 99 14.63 1.42 0.71
C ALA A 99 15.47 1.10 -0.52
N MET A 100 15.12 0.02 -1.21
CA MET A 100 15.74 -0.43 -2.46
C MET A 100 14.82 -0.02 -3.61
N MET A 101 15.26 0.88 -4.48
CA MET A 101 14.46 1.43 -5.57
C MET A 101 15.10 1.12 -6.90
N ILE A 102 14.26 0.78 -7.88
CA ILE A 102 14.64 0.82 -9.29
C ILE A 102 13.94 2.00 -9.96
N SER A 103 14.69 2.75 -10.77
CA SER A 103 14.22 3.96 -11.45
C SER A 103 14.86 4.08 -12.83
N ASP A 104 14.48 5.11 -13.59
CA ASP A 104 15.02 5.43 -14.91
C ASP A 104 15.01 4.25 -15.90
N ILE A 105 13.93 3.47 -15.87
CA ILE A 105 13.85 2.19 -16.57
C ILE A 105 13.56 2.42 -18.05
N HIS A 106 14.51 2.02 -18.90
CA HIS A 106 14.38 2.03 -20.34
C HIS A 106 14.87 0.71 -20.92
N ILE A 107 13.96 -0.09 -21.48
CA ILE A 107 14.28 -1.44 -21.96
C ILE A 107 13.89 -1.57 -23.43
N THR A 108 14.84 -1.94 -24.26
CA THR A 108 14.65 -2.36 -25.64
C THR A 108 14.74 -3.88 -25.70
N HIS A 109 13.63 -4.54 -26.01
CA HIS A 109 13.54 -5.99 -26.14
C HIS A 109 13.24 -6.36 -27.58
N GLU A 110 14.09 -7.21 -28.17
CA GLU A 110 13.98 -7.64 -29.58
C GLU A 110 13.87 -6.47 -30.59
N GLY A 111 14.55 -5.35 -30.30
CA GLY A 111 14.58 -4.17 -31.15
C GLY A 111 13.38 -3.22 -31.01
N ASN A 112 12.46 -3.49 -30.07
CA ASN A 112 11.35 -2.60 -29.74
C ASN A 112 11.47 -2.12 -28.28
N ILE A 113 11.06 -0.89 -28.03
CA ILE A 113 10.98 -0.36 -26.66
C ILE A 113 9.82 -1.06 -25.94
N LEU A 114 10.11 -1.62 -24.78
CA LEU A 114 9.11 -2.06 -23.81
C LEU A 114 8.59 -0.82 -23.10
N GLU A 115 7.45 -0.30 -23.57
CA GLU A 115 6.83 0.91 -23.02
C GLU A 115 6.43 0.76 -21.54
N ARG A 116 6.13 -0.46 -21.10
CA ARG A 116 5.60 -0.75 -19.75
C ARG A 116 6.23 -2.03 -19.20
N PRO A 117 7.52 -1.99 -18.85
CA PRO A 117 8.20 -3.17 -18.34
C PRO A 117 7.66 -3.52 -16.95
N ILE A 118 7.44 -4.80 -16.71
CA ILE A 118 7.16 -5.33 -15.38
C ILE A 118 8.49 -5.54 -14.70
N ILE A 119 8.64 -5.08 -13.46
CA ILE A 119 9.85 -5.33 -12.68
C ILE A 119 9.58 -6.34 -11.59
N LYS A 120 10.46 -7.32 -11.47
CA LYS A 120 10.47 -8.25 -10.35
C LYS A 120 11.77 -8.10 -9.58
N MET A 121 11.65 -7.69 -8.32
CA MET A 121 12.76 -7.64 -7.37
C MET A 121 12.60 -8.77 -6.37
N THR A 122 13.62 -9.60 -6.25
CA THR A 122 13.69 -10.70 -5.29
C THR A 122 14.86 -10.48 -4.35
N VAL A 123 14.58 -10.54 -3.05
CA VAL A 123 15.55 -10.36 -1.96
C VAL A 123 15.60 -11.64 -1.15
N GLU A 124 16.81 -12.12 -0.90
CA GLU A 124 17.10 -13.28 -0.05
C GLU A 124 17.93 -12.83 1.16
N MET A 125 17.53 -13.32 2.34
CA MET A 125 18.18 -13.05 3.63
C MET A 125 18.99 -14.27 4.08
N SER A 126 19.89 -14.06 5.05
CA SER A 126 20.66 -15.13 5.68
C SER A 126 19.80 -16.08 6.52
N ASP A 127 18.67 -15.59 7.02
CA ASP A 127 17.79 -16.27 7.97
C ASP A 127 16.32 -16.06 7.58
N ASP A 128 15.42 -16.90 8.11
CA ASP A 128 13.99 -16.78 7.88
C ASP A 128 13.40 -15.62 8.70
N THR A 129 13.34 -14.43 8.09
CA THR A 129 12.86 -13.19 8.76
C THR A 129 11.59 -12.60 8.15
N PHE A 130 11.28 -12.88 6.88
CA PHE A 130 10.08 -12.36 6.24
C PHE A 130 8.84 -13.12 6.66
N LEU A 131 7.85 -12.41 7.21
CA LEU A 131 6.54 -13.00 7.51
C LEU A 131 5.65 -12.97 6.27
N VAL A 132 5.49 -14.13 5.61
CA VAL A 132 4.65 -14.29 4.41
C VAL A 132 3.59 -15.35 4.68
N ASP A 133 2.32 -14.97 4.57
CA ASP A 133 1.16 -15.86 4.81
C ASP A 133 1.22 -16.60 6.16
N GLY A 134 1.79 -15.95 7.18
CA GLY A 134 1.91 -16.49 8.53
C GLY A 134 3.11 -17.41 8.77
N ASN A 135 3.98 -17.60 7.78
CA ASN A 135 5.22 -18.36 7.92
C ASN A 135 6.44 -17.46 7.68
N TYR A 136 7.51 -17.72 8.42
CA TYR A 136 8.79 -17.07 8.19
C TYR A 136 9.50 -17.71 6.99
N THR A 137 10.10 -16.88 6.16
CA THR A 137 10.93 -17.27 5.01
C THR A 137 12.06 -16.29 4.83
N ASN A 138 13.18 -16.76 4.28
CA ASN A 138 14.31 -15.91 3.91
C ASN A 138 14.12 -15.21 2.55
N LEU A 139 13.08 -15.52 1.78
CA LEU A 139 12.89 -15.03 0.43
C LEU A 139 11.63 -14.17 0.31
N LYS A 140 11.75 -12.97 -0.25
CA LYS A 140 10.61 -12.12 -0.56
C LYS A 140 10.74 -11.52 -1.95
N THR A 141 9.62 -11.45 -2.66
CA THR A 141 9.54 -10.94 -4.02
C THR A 141 8.51 -9.83 -4.09
N LEU A 142 8.88 -8.74 -4.75
CA LEU A 142 8.02 -7.63 -5.15
C LEU A 142 7.90 -7.66 -6.67
N ILE A 143 6.67 -7.59 -7.18
CA ILE A 143 6.41 -7.44 -8.61
C ILE A 143 5.73 -6.09 -8.79
N TYR A 144 6.40 -5.20 -9.50
CA TYR A 144 5.89 -3.90 -9.89
C TYR A 144 5.42 -3.95 -11.34
N ASP A 145 4.14 -3.67 -11.52
CA ASP A 145 3.48 -3.51 -12.81
C ASP A 145 2.74 -2.18 -12.81
N ILE A 146 3.17 -1.26 -13.68
CA ILE A 146 2.60 0.08 -13.83
C ILE A 146 1.14 0.04 -14.32
N ASP A 147 0.67 -1.07 -14.89
CA ASP A 147 -0.73 -1.25 -15.26
C ASP A 147 -1.65 -1.58 -14.09
N ASN A 148 -1.09 -2.12 -13.02
CA ASN A 148 -1.87 -2.49 -11.85
C ASN A 148 -2.16 -1.27 -10.97
N PRO A 149 -3.34 -1.25 -10.30
CA PRO A 149 -3.63 -0.21 -9.32
C PRO A 149 -2.56 -0.13 -8.23
N PHE A 150 -2.39 1.07 -7.66
CA PHE A 150 -1.53 1.28 -6.52
C PHE A 150 -1.85 0.27 -5.42
N SER A 151 -0.81 -0.35 -4.87
CA SER A 151 -0.83 -0.98 -3.57
C SER A 151 0.57 -0.90 -2.99
N PHE A 152 0.74 -1.05 -1.68
CA PHE A 152 2.09 -1.11 -1.09
C PHE A 152 2.92 -2.31 -1.56
N GLN A 153 2.32 -3.27 -2.29
CA GLN A 153 3.01 -4.39 -2.94
C GLN A 153 3.26 -4.14 -4.44
N ASN A 154 2.72 -3.07 -5.01
CA ASN A 154 2.84 -2.69 -6.42
C ASN A 154 3.41 -1.27 -6.55
N ILE A 155 4.66 -1.11 -6.13
CA ILE A 155 5.47 0.11 -6.26
C ILE A 155 6.91 -0.31 -6.61
N PRO A 156 7.72 0.54 -7.27
CA PRO A 156 9.11 0.23 -7.64
C PRO A 156 10.10 0.29 -6.47
N VAL A 157 9.62 0.25 -5.22
CA VAL A 157 10.45 0.40 -4.01
C VAL A 157 10.18 -0.76 -3.04
N PHE A 158 11.25 -1.43 -2.63
CA PHE A 158 11.23 -2.48 -1.63
C PHE A 158 11.78 -1.93 -0.31
N PHE A 159 10.93 -1.90 0.72
CA PHE A 159 11.31 -1.44 2.06
C PHE A 159 11.74 -2.60 2.97
N MET A 160 12.83 -2.38 3.69
CA MET A 160 13.39 -3.26 4.71
C MET A 160 13.57 -2.47 5.98
N PHE A 161 12.86 -2.81 7.05
CA PHE A 161 12.97 -2.16 8.35
C PHE A 161 13.58 -3.11 9.38
N ASP A 162 14.26 -2.54 10.38
CA ASP A 162 14.70 -3.17 11.64
C ASP A 162 13.50 -3.56 12.51
N TYR A 163 12.61 -4.39 11.96
CA TYR A 163 11.34 -4.78 12.56
C TYR A 163 10.97 -6.24 12.26
N ASP A 164 10.10 -6.80 13.10
CA ASP A 164 9.57 -8.15 12.94
C ASP A 164 8.83 -8.31 11.59
N GLY A 165 9.06 -9.43 10.91
CA GLY A 165 8.58 -9.70 9.57
C GLY A 165 9.37 -9.03 8.43
N TYR A 166 10.47 -8.33 8.75
CA TYR A 166 11.40 -7.73 7.77
C TYR A 166 12.80 -8.34 7.91
N ASN A 167 13.76 -7.70 8.61
CA ASN A 167 15.13 -8.22 8.78
C ASN A 167 15.43 -8.73 10.20
N VAL A 168 14.49 -8.64 11.14
CA VAL A 168 14.71 -9.11 12.52
C VAL A 168 14.53 -10.62 12.59
N ILE A 169 15.50 -11.30 13.17
CA ILE A 169 15.44 -12.72 13.52
C ILE A 169 14.68 -12.85 14.83
N THR A 170 13.46 -13.37 14.78
CA THR A 170 12.55 -13.43 15.94
C THR A 170 13.10 -14.15 17.17
N GLU A 171 13.95 -15.17 16.97
CA GLU A 171 14.50 -15.96 18.09
C GLU A 171 15.62 -15.24 18.85
N THR A 172 16.39 -14.39 18.18
CA THR A 172 17.63 -13.79 18.71
C THR A 172 17.57 -12.27 18.82
N GLU A 173 16.57 -11.63 18.20
CA GLU A 173 16.46 -10.18 18.02
C GLU A 173 17.67 -9.56 17.28
N ALA A 174 18.48 -10.40 16.62
CA ALA A 174 19.54 -9.95 15.73
C ALA A 174 18.95 -9.60 14.34
N PHE A 175 19.76 -8.93 13.53
CA PHE A 175 19.38 -8.56 12.17
C PHE A 175 20.03 -9.51 11.16
N ALA A 176 19.23 -10.06 10.27
CA ALA A 176 19.70 -10.89 9.16
C ALA A 176 20.34 -10.02 8.07
N ASP A 177 21.35 -10.58 7.41
CA ASP A 177 22.02 -9.92 6.30
C ASP A 177 21.34 -10.28 4.97
N ILE A 178 21.37 -9.35 4.00
CA ILE A 178 20.98 -9.66 2.63
C ILE A 178 22.06 -10.53 2.00
N THR A 179 21.69 -11.72 1.54
CA THR A 179 22.58 -12.65 0.85
C THR A 179 22.49 -12.49 -0.67
N ARG A 180 21.32 -12.07 -1.18
CA ARG A 180 21.07 -11.90 -2.61
C ARG A 180 20.02 -10.82 -2.90
N ILE A 181 20.28 -10.01 -3.94
CA ILE A 181 19.28 -9.18 -4.61
C ILE A 181 19.28 -9.53 -6.09
N GLU A 182 18.13 -9.88 -6.62
CA GLU A 182 17.91 -10.15 -8.04
C GLU A 182 16.85 -9.21 -8.60
N ILE A 183 17.13 -8.61 -9.75
CA ILE A 183 16.14 -7.82 -10.50
C ILE A 183 16.00 -8.36 -11.91
N LEU A 184 14.76 -8.62 -12.29
CA LEU A 184 14.34 -9.07 -13.60
C LEU A 184 13.36 -8.05 -14.19
N TYR A 185 13.38 -7.90 -15.51
CA TYR A 185 12.27 -7.27 -16.22
C TYR A 185 11.37 -8.34 -16.84
N GLY A 186 10.15 -7.97 -17.15
CA GLY A 186 9.15 -8.83 -17.74
C GLY A 186 8.13 -8.07 -18.57
N TRP A 187 7.22 -8.83 -19.14
CA TRP A 187 6.12 -8.36 -19.98
C TRP A 187 4.90 -9.26 -19.77
N VAL A 188 3.74 -8.76 -20.20
CA VAL A 188 2.51 -9.57 -20.22
C VAL A 188 2.45 -10.34 -21.54
N ASN A 189 2.27 -11.66 -21.44
CA ASN A 189 2.04 -12.55 -22.56
C ASN A 189 0.79 -13.39 -22.26
N ASP A 190 -0.28 -13.23 -23.05
CA ASP A 190 -1.58 -13.91 -22.89
C ASP A 190 -2.10 -13.93 -21.43
N ASP A 191 -2.12 -12.75 -20.78
CA ASP A 191 -2.54 -12.54 -19.38
C ASP A 191 -1.63 -13.14 -18.30
N VAL A 192 -0.42 -13.60 -18.67
CA VAL A 192 0.58 -14.13 -17.73
C VAL A 192 1.83 -13.27 -17.76
N TYR A 193 2.45 -13.08 -16.59
CA TYR A 193 3.76 -12.45 -16.51
C TYR A 193 4.86 -13.39 -16.98
N GLU A 194 5.58 -12.96 -18.00
CA GLU A 194 6.80 -13.59 -18.48
C GLU A 194 7.99 -12.70 -18.09
N PHE A 195 9.05 -13.31 -17.55
CA PHE A 195 10.23 -12.60 -17.10
C PHE A 195 11.44 -12.99 -17.94
N SER A 196 12.34 -12.04 -18.14
CA SER A 196 13.63 -12.29 -18.79
C SER A 196 14.36 -13.46 -18.11
N PRO A 197 14.98 -14.38 -18.86
CA PRO A 197 15.68 -15.51 -18.25
C PRO A 197 17.01 -15.12 -17.58
N VAL A 198 17.49 -13.90 -17.81
CA VAL A 198 18.75 -13.37 -17.28
C VAL A 198 18.45 -12.10 -16.48
N PRO A 199 18.80 -12.02 -15.19
CA PRO A 199 18.68 -10.81 -14.39
C PRO A 199 19.37 -9.61 -15.02
N ILE A 200 18.75 -8.44 -14.90
CA ILE A 200 19.42 -7.17 -15.24
C ILE A 200 20.40 -6.78 -14.14
N PHE A 201 20.09 -7.13 -12.90
CA PHE A 201 20.93 -6.88 -11.74
C PHE A 201 20.98 -8.11 -10.85
N LEU A 202 22.20 -8.47 -10.43
CA LEU A 202 22.44 -9.51 -9.43
C LEU A 202 23.50 -9.04 -8.44
N ALA A 203 23.13 -8.93 -7.17
CA ALA A 203 24.06 -8.72 -6.07
C ALA A 203 24.08 -9.94 -5.17
N THR A 204 25.26 -10.44 -4.83
CA THR A 204 25.43 -11.59 -3.93
C THR A 204 26.58 -11.37 -2.96
N GLN A 205 26.50 -11.97 -1.77
CA GLN A 205 27.60 -11.95 -0.80
C GLN A 205 28.83 -12.76 -1.26
N ALA A 206 28.61 -13.85 -2.00
CA ALA A 206 29.66 -14.70 -2.53
C ALA A 206 29.65 -14.71 -4.06
N PRO A 207 30.77 -15.04 -4.74
CA PRO A 207 30.81 -15.17 -6.19
C PRO A 207 29.75 -16.16 -6.72
N SER A 208 28.91 -15.70 -7.66
CA SER A 208 27.91 -16.53 -8.34
C SER A 208 28.30 -16.81 -9.79
N ASN A 209 28.05 -18.05 -10.24
CA ASN A 209 28.23 -18.47 -11.64
C ASN A 209 27.07 -18.07 -12.54
N GLU A 210 26.00 -17.50 -11.98
CA GLU A 210 24.85 -17.08 -12.76
C GLU A 210 25.17 -15.89 -13.66
N ALA A 211 24.52 -15.85 -14.81
CA ALA A 211 24.61 -14.73 -15.73
C ALA A 211 23.68 -13.61 -15.24
N ALA A 212 24.15 -12.36 -15.35
CA ALA A 212 23.35 -11.15 -15.18
C ALA A 212 23.97 -10.05 -16.03
N LEU A 213 23.19 -9.06 -16.44
CA LEU A 213 23.70 -7.90 -17.18
C LEU A 213 24.70 -7.10 -16.33
N TYR A 214 24.28 -6.77 -15.10
CA TYR A 214 25.17 -6.29 -14.05
C TYR A 214 25.24 -7.30 -12.92
N LYS A 215 26.47 -7.60 -12.46
CA LYS A 215 26.70 -8.51 -11.34
C LYS A 215 27.75 -7.93 -10.40
N THR A 216 27.43 -7.91 -9.11
CA THR A 216 28.39 -7.59 -8.04
C THR A 216 28.49 -8.76 -7.06
N SER A 217 29.73 -9.10 -6.69
CA SER A 217 30.02 -10.01 -5.57
C SER A 217 30.35 -9.21 -4.32
N ASP A 218 30.42 -9.89 -3.17
CA ASP A 218 30.78 -9.29 -1.88
C ASP A 218 29.87 -8.13 -1.47
N PHE A 219 28.60 -8.18 -1.93
CA PHE A 219 27.60 -7.18 -1.58
C PHE A 219 27.24 -7.29 -0.10
N SER A 220 27.26 -6.14 0.59
CA SER A 220 26.77 -6.00 1.95
C SER A 220 26.22 -4.60 2.16
N ILE A 221 25.26 -4.48 3.09
CA ILE A 221 24.75 -3.19 3.54
C ILE A 221 25.51 -2.81 4.81
N SER A 222 26.12 -1.61 4.83
CA SER A 222 26.77 -1.11 6.05
C SER A 222 25.75 -0.90 7.16
N ASN A 223 26.12 -1.10 8.42
CA ASN A 223 25.26 -0.81 9.57
C ASN A 223 25.05 0.70 9.81
N ASP A 224 25.71 1.57 9.03
CA ASP A 224 25.65 3.03 9.18
C ASP A 224 24.26 3.62 8.85
N TYR A 225 23.32 2.83 8.32
CA TYR A 225 21.93 3.28 8.11
C TYR A 225 21.13 3.44 9.41
N ARG A 226 21.60 2.90 10.54
CA ARG A 226 20.89 2.94 11.81
C ARG A 226 21.09 4.29 12.51
N LEU A 227 20.33 5.30 12.09
CA LEU A 227 20.49 6.66 12.58
C LEU A 227 19.55 7.02 13.73
N MET A 228 18.40 6.36 13.91
CA MET A 228 17.45 6.67 14.98
C MET A 228 18.08 6.71 16.39
N PRO A 229 18.98 5.78 16.77
CA PRO A 229 19.67 5.84 18.07
C PRO A 229 20.55 7.07 18.28
N LEU A 230 20.88 7.81 17.21
CA LEU A 230 21.68 9.03 17.27
C LEU A 230 20.83 10.28 17.53
N PHE A 231 19.50 10.16 17.48
CA PHE A 231 18.58 11.28 17.57
C PHE A 231 17.84 11.28 18.90
N ASP A 232 17.67 12.47 19.49
CA ASP A 232 16.87 12.63 20.69
C ASP A 232 15.40 12.31 20.36
N GLU A 233 14.76 11.48 21.20
CA GLU A 233 13.36 11.05 21.02
C GLU A 233 13.08 10.46 19.62
N ASN A 234 14.08 9.82 18.99
CA ASN A 234 13.94 9.25 17.64
C ASN A 234 13.52 10.28 16.57
N THR A 235 13.89 11.55 16.74
CA THR A 235 13.56 12.62 15.79
C THR A 235 14.80 13.46 15.50
N PRO A 236 15.29 13.52 14.24
CA PRO A 236 16.48 14.29 13.92
C PRO A 236 16.21 15.79 14.03
N ASP A 237 17.15 16.54 14.61
CA ASP A 237 17.14 18.00 14.60
C ASP A 237 17.70 18.57 13.28
N GLU A 238 17.62 19.90 13.07
CA GLU A 238 18.10 20.54 11.83
C GLU A 238 19.60 20.30 11.54
N ILE A 239 20.42 20.15 12.58
CA ILE A 239 21.86 19.92 12.43
C ILE A 239 22.07 18.48 11.96
N GLN A 240 21.36 17.52 12.54
CA GLN A 240 21.43 16.10 12.20
C GLN A 240 20.86 15.84 10.79
N ILE A 241 19.76 16.50 10.44
CA ILE A 241 19.18 16.48 9.09
C ILE A 241 20.24 16.90 8.06
N ALA A 242 20.92 18.03 8.29
CA ALA A 242 21.96 18.51 7.39
C ALA A 242 23.22 17.61 7.39
N ALA A 243 23.61 17.09 8.55
CA ALA A 243 24.81 16.26 8.68
C ALA A 243 24.70 14.91 7.97
N HIS A 244 23.51 14.32 7.94
CA HIS A 244 23.24 13.02 7.33
C HIS A 244 22.53 13.12 5.97
N ASN A 245 22.37 14.34 5.44
CA ASN A 245 21.65 14.64 4.21
C ASN A 245 20.25 13.98 4.17
N LEU A 246 19.47 14.22 5.22
CA LEU A 246 18.14 13.64 5.39
C LEU A 246 17.06 14.55 4.83
N ASN A 247 16.03 13.93 4.26
CA ASN A 247 14.80 14.60 3.88
C ASN A 247 13.65 14.11 4.75
N THR A 248 13.03 15.06 5.44
CA THR A 248 11.91 14.86 6.37
C THR A 248 10.61 15.43 5.83
N THR A 249 10.60 15.87 4.56
CA THR A 249 9.44 16.47 3.90
C THR A 249 8.30 15.47 3.85
N ARG A 250 7.10 15.95 4.20
CA ARG A 250 5.83 15.24 4.15
C ARG A 250 4.74 16.20 3.71
N ASP A 251 3.89 15.75 2.79
CA ASP A 251 2.72 16.48 2.36
C ASP A 251 1.51 16.22 3.25
N ASP A 252 0.48 17.06 3.09
CA ASP A 252 -0.80 16.89 3.77
C ASP A 252 -1.73 15.96 2.98
N ILE A 253 -1.75 14.69 3.37
CA ILE A 253 -2.66 13.68 2.79
C ILE A 253 -4.14 14.05 2.96
N ASN A 254 -4.47 14.97 3.89
CA ASN A 254 -5.85 15.41 4.11
C ASN A 254 -6.42 16.23 2.96
N ALA A 255 -5.60 16.73 2.02
CA ALA A 255 -6.08 17.32 0.78
C ALA A 255 -7.02 16.37 0.00
N TYR A 256 -6.81 15.05 0.15
CA TYR A 256 -7.59 13.99 -0.50
C TYR A 256 -8.76 13.46 0.36
N SER A 257 -8.97 13.98 1.57
CA SER A 257 -10.03 13.55 2.49
C SER A 257 -11.46 13.69 1.93
N HIS A 258 -11.62 14.51 0.89
CA HIS A 258 -12.88 14.63 0.16
C HIS A 258 -13.31 13.30 -0.51
N ILE A 259 -12.37 12.45 -0.91
CA ILE A 259 -12.63 11.12 -1.50
C ILE A 259 -13.25 10.19 -0.45
N LEU A 260 -12.59 10.08 0.72
CA LEU A 260 -13.08 9.34 1.87
C LEU A 260 -14.48 9.82 2.29
N THR A 261 -14.65 11.14 2.40
CA THR A 261 -15.92 11.75 2.78
C THR A 261 -17.03 11.40 1.79
N ARG A 262 -16.76 11.47 0.48
CA ARG A 262 -17.73 11.10 -0.56
C ARG A 262 -18.20 9.66 -0.42
N ILE A 263 -17.27 8.72 -0.21
CA ILE A 263 -17.56 7.29 -0.06
C ILE A 263 -18.40 7.04 1.19
N ILE A 264 -18.04 7.64 2.33
CA ILE A 264 -18.80 7.53 3.58
C ILE A 264 -20.22 8.08 3.41
N VAL A 265 -20.40 9.25 2.77
CA VAL A 265 -21.72 9.84 2.54
C VAL A 265 -22.60 8.95 1.67
N ILE A 266 -22.05 8.38 0.59
CA ILE A 266 -22.77 7.44 -0.28
C ILE A 266 -23.22 6.21 0.53
N PHE A 267 -22.32 5.64 1.35
CA PHE A 267 -22.65 4.51 2.21
C PHE A 267 -23.75 4.85 3.23
N LEU A 268 -23.66 6.00 3.90
CA LEU A 268 -24.68 6.45 4.84
C LEU A 268 -26.05 6.60 4.16
N ILE A 269 -26.10 7.19 2.96
CA ILE A 269 -27.34 7.30 2.18
C ILE A 269 -27.92 5.91 1.89
N ALA A 270 -27.11 4.96 1.45
CA ALA A 270 -27.54 3.58 1.20
C ALA A 270 -28.08 2.91 2.48
N VAL A 271 -27.37 3.04 3.60
CA VAL A 271 -27.80 2.53 4.91
C VAL A 271 -29.12 3.16 5.34
N PHE A 272 -29.31 4.47 5.18
CA PHE A 272 -30.56 5.16 5.51
C PHE A 272 -31.72 4.64 4.66
N LEU A 273 -31.51 4.45 3.35
CA LEU A 273 -32.53 3.90 2.45
C LEU A 273 -32.93 2.49 2.87
N VAL A 274 -31.96 1.60 3.11
CA VAL A 274 -32.22 0.22 3.55
C VAL A 274 -32.91 0.20 4.91
N THR A 275 -32.45 1.01 5.87
CA THR A 275 -33.09 1.15 7.19
C THR A 275 -34.55 1.58 7.05
N TYR A 276 -34.80 2.58 6.20
CA TYR A 276 -36.16 3.06 5.95
C TYR A 276 -37.07 1.94 5.42
N PHE A 277 -36.63 1.18 4.42
CA PHE A 277 -37.42 0.09 3.84
C PHE A 277 -37.68 -1.05 4.83
N LEU A 278 -36.68 -1.43 5.63
CA LEU A 278 -36.80 -2.54 6.57
C LEU A 278 -37.69 -2.22 7.79
N PHE A 279 -37.61 -1.00 8.32
CA PHE A 279 -38.21 -0.67 9.61
C PHE A 279 -39.43 0.24 9.51
N PHE A 280 -39.40 1.19 8.58
CA PHE A 280 -40.33 2.31 8.58
C PHE A 280 -41.35 2.22 7.45
N HIS A 281 -40.97 1.73 6.27
CA HIS A 281 -41.83 1.71 5.08
C HIS A 281 -43.20 1.06 5.36
N GLY A 282 -43.23 -0.14 5.92
CA GLY A 282 -44.50 -0.81 6.25
C GLY A 282 -45.34 -0.09 7.32
N SER A 283 -44.71 0.66 8.23
CA SER A 283 -45.39 1.45 9.25
C SER A 283 -45.94 2.76 8.68
N VAL A 284 -45.15 3.43 7.83
CA VAL A 284 -45.51 4.65 7.11
C VAL A 284 -46.67 4.38 6.16
N VAL A 285 -46.61 3.33 5.33
CA VAL A 285 -47.69 2.95 4.41
C VAL A 285 -48.99 2.65 5.17
N ARG A 286 -48.93 1.95 6.32
CA ARG A 286 -50.11 1.68 7.16
C ARG A 286 -50.70 2.98 7.74
N TYR A 287 -49.86 3.90 8.20
CA TYR A 287 -50.30 5.21 8.69
C TYR A 287 -51.01 6.02 7.60
N TYR A 288 -50.42 6.11 6.40
CA TYR A 288 -51.03 6.84 5.28
C TYR A 288 -52.34 6.20 4.78
N LYS A 289 -52.42 4.86 4.71
CA LYS A 289 -53.67 4.15 4.40
C LYS A 289 -54.76 4.47 5.42
N LYS A 290 -54.44 4.45 6.71
CA LYS A 290 -55.37 4.78 7.81
C LYS A 290 -55.86 6.22 7.73
N LYS A 291 -54.96 7.17 7.46
CA LYS A 291 -55.28 8.60 7.29
C LYS A 291 -56.16 8.86 6.06
N LYS A 292 -55.92 8.15 4.95
CA LYS A 292 -56.77 8.22 3.75
C LYS A 292 -58.17 7.66 4.01
N ALA A 293 -58.28 6.55 4.73
CA ALA A 293 -59.57 5.96 5.12
C ALA A 293 -60.37 6.86 6.08
N MET A 294 -59.73 7.60 6.98
CA MET A 294 -60.39 8.57 7.86
C MET A 294 -60.91 9.82 7.13
N ARG A 295 -60.35 10.14 5.95
CA ARG A 295 -60.78 11.27 5.11
C ARG A 295 -61.90 10.89 4.13
N GLN A 296 -62.27 9.62 4.04
CA GLN A 296 -63.44 9.19 3.27
C GLN A 296 -64.69 9.29 4.16
N PRO A 297 -65.80 9.92 3.70
CA PRO A 297 -67.02 10.00 4.48
C PRO A 297 -67.54 8.59 4.76
N LYS A 298 -67.81 8.27 6.03
CA LYS A 298 -68.49 7.03 6.41
C LYS A 298 -69.85 7.00 5.72
N ILE A 299 -70.01 6.14 4.71
CA ILE A 299 -71.34 5.78 4.21
C ILE A 299 -72.04 5.06 5.35
N LYS A 300 -73.07 5.70 5.94
CA LYS A 300 -73.98 5.04 6.89
C LYS A 300 -74.75 3.98 6.11
N ASN A 301 -74.41 2.70 6.29
CA ASN A 301 -75.32 1.62 5.92
C ASN A 301 -76.52 1.66 6.87
N ASN A 302 -77.64 2.17 6.38
CA ASN A 302 -78.95 1.92 6.97
C ASN A 302 -79.30 0.46 6.67
N ASN A 303 -78.87 -0.46 7.54
CA ASN A 303 -79.51 -1.76 7.59
C ASN A 303 -80.80 -1.60 8.41
N SER A 304 -81.91 -1.55 7.69
CA SER A 304 -83.25 -1.65 8.24
C SER A 304 -83.37 -2.89 9.12
N ILE A 305 -83.59 -2.66 10.40
CA ILE A 305 -84.20 -3.63 11.32
C ILE A 305 -85.61 -3.90 10.77
N PHE A 306 -86.06 -5.16 10.79
CA PHE A 306 -87.31 -5.72 10.22
C PHE A 306 -87.18 -6.34 8.81
N LYS A 307 -87.15 -7.68 8.82
CA LYS A 307 -87.84 -8.55 7.85
C LYS A 307 -88.61 -9.59 8.66
N ASP A 308 -89.94 -9.52 8.51
CA ASP A 308 -91.03 -10.42 8.90
C ASP A 308 -91.03 -11.03 10.32
#